data_AF-A0A819Y291-F1
#
_entry.id   AF-A0A819Y291-F1
#
_cell.length_a   1.000
_cell.length_b   1.000
_cell.length_c   1.000
_cell.angle_alpha   90.00
_cell.angle_beta   90.00
_cell.angle_gamma   90.00
#
_symmetry.space_group_name_H-M   'P 1'
#
loop_
_entity.id
_entity.type
_entity.pdbx_description
1 polymer ?
#
loop_
_entity_poly.entity_id
_entity_poly.type
_entity_poly.pdbx_seq_one_letter_code
_entity_poly.pdbx_strand_id
1 'polypeptide(L)' 'MWNDYSLRWKPEEFGNIQTLRIPSTQIWTPDILLYNSADENFDTTVKVNAVVQYNGDVLYVPPILYKTIRTFNIAAFPF' A
#
# COMPACT_ATOMS: atom_id res chain seq x y z
N MET A 1 1.33 -1.75 -6.62
CA MET A 1 0.54 -1.36 -7.80
C MET A 1 -0.07 -2.62 -8.36
N TRP A 2 -1.37 -2.60 -8.65
CA TRP A 2 -2.08 -3.71 -9.31
C TRP A 2 -3.05 -3.14 -10.35
N ASN A 3 -3.55 -4.00 -11.24
CA ASN A 3 -4.58 -3.62 -12.20
C ASN A 3 -5.89 -4.33 -11.82
N ASP A 4 -6.96 -3.56 -11.62
CA ASP A 4 -8.29 -4.04 -11.33
C ASP A 4 -9.21 -3.75 -12.52
N TYR A 5 -9.73 -4.81 -13.14
CA TYR A 5 -10.62 -4.69 -14.31
C TYR A 5 -11.98 -4.09 -13.96
N SER A 6 -12.42 -4.19 -12.69
CA SER A 6 -13.71 -3.70 -12.22
C SER A 6 -13.71 -2.18 -12.02
N LEU A 7 -12.53 -1.58 -11.93
CA LEU A 7 -12.32 -0.15 -11.73
C LEU A 7 -11.98 0.59 -13.04
N ARG A 8 -12.33 0.02 -14.20
CA ARG A 8 -12.13 0.64 -15.50
C ARG A 8 -13.34 1.48 -15.90
N TRP A 9 -13.10 2.66 -16.45
CA TRP A 9 -14.15 3.50 -17.03
C TRP A 9 -13.64 4.21 -18.28
N LYS A 10 -14.57 4.68 -19.11
CA LYS A 10 -14.26 5.51 -20.27
C LYS A 10 -14.28 6.98 -19.85
N PRO A 11 -13.16 7.73 -19.91
CA PRO A 11 -13.13 9.13 -19.49
C PRO A 11 -14.19 9.97 -20.21
N GLU A 12 -14.54 9.65 -21.45
CA GLU A 12 -15.51 10.38 -22.27
C GLU A 12 -16.92 10.39 -21.66
N GLU A 13 -17.30 9.32 -20.95
CA GLU A 13 -18.61 9.19 -20.30
C GLU A 13 -18.66 9.92 -18.95
N PHE A 14 -17.51 10.25 -18.37
CA PHE A 14 -17.37 10.83 -17.03
C PHE A 14 -16.67 12.19 -17.04
N GLY A 15 -16.81 12.97 -18.12
CA GLY A 15 -16.29 14.34 -18.18
C GLY A 15 -14.76 14.43 -18.28
N ASN A 16 -14.13 13.47 -18.98
CA ASN A 16 -12.68 13.33 -19.16
C ASN A 16 -11.90 13.13 -17.85
N ILE A 17 -12.53 12.58 -16.81
CA ILE A 17 -11.83 12.19 -15.58
C ILE A 17 -10.93 10.99 -15.88
N GLN A 18 -9.62 11.17 -15.77
CA GLN A 18 -8.62 10.12 -15.99
C GLN A 18 -8.16 9.47 -14.68
N THR A 19 -8.32 10.15 -13.55
CA THR A 19 -7.82 9.72 -12.25
C THR A 19 -8.83 9.98 -11.16
N LEU A 20 -9.00 9.02 -10.25
CA LEU A 20 -9.90 9.10 -9.12
C LEU A 20 -9.16 8.71 -7.83
N ARG A 21 -9.47 9.40 -6.73
CA ARG A 21 -8.96 9.04 -5.39
C ARG A 21 -10.08 8.37 -4.62
N ILE A 22 -9.91 7.09 -4.31
CA ILE A 22 -10.90 6.29 -3.58
C ILE A 22 -10.27 5.86 -2.24
N PRO A 23 -11.01 5.94 -1.12
CA PRO A 23 -10.55 5.36 0.14
C PRO A 23 -10.20 3.88 -0.01
N SER A 24 -9.05 3.45 0.52
CA SER A 24 -8.63 2.04 0.44
C SER A 24 -9.60 1.06 1.10
N THR A 25 -10.51 1.54 1.95
CA THR A 25 -11.57 0.73 2.58
C THR A 25 -12.69 0.30 1.64
N GLN A 26 -12.83 0.95 0.48
CA GLN A 26 -13.92 0.71 -0.48
C GLN A 26 -13.49 -0.14 -1.67
N ILE A 27 -12.19 -0.40 -1.81
CA ILE A 27 -11.64 -1.20 -2.89
C ILE A 27 -10.88 -2.38 -2.31
N TRP A 28 -10.68 -3.42 -3.11
CA TRP A 28 -9.77 -4.48 -2.74
C TRP A 28 -8.35 -3.91 -2.66
N THR A 29 -7.66 -4.17 -1.54
CA THR A 29 -6.24 -3.83 -1.37
C THR A 29 -5.46 -5.07 -0.97
N PRO A 30 -4.20 -5.23 -1.43
CA PRO A 30 -3.38 -6.36 -1.03
C PRO A 30 -2.98 -6.26 0.45
N ASP A 31 -3.14 -7.36 1.18
CA ASP A 31 -2.64 -7.50 2.55
C ASP A 31 -1.12 -7.70 2.51
N ILE A 32 -0.36 -6.59 2.62
CA ILE A 32 1.10 -6.62 2.62
C ILE A 32 1.58 -6.78 4.07
N LEU A 33 1.82 -8.03 4.47
CA LEU A 33 2.33 -8.36 5.80
C LEU A 33 3.87 -8.49 5.78
N LEU A 34 4.53 -7.85 6.75
CA LEU A 34 5.97 -8.05 7.00
C LEU A 34 6.16 -9.22 7.96
N TYR A 35 6.51 -10.39 7.43
CA TYR A 35 6.75 -11.59 8.25
C TYR A 35 7.92 -11.46 9.24
N ASN A 36 8.88 -10.57 8.96
CA ASN A 36 10.06 -10.30 9.81
C ASN A 36 9.93 -9.02 10.66
N SER A 37 8.71 -8.65 11.06
CA SER A 37 8.49 -7.51 11.95
C SER A 37 8.94 -7.82 13.38
N ALA A 38 9.59 -6.85 14.02
CA ALA A 38 9.95 -6.89 15.45
C ALA A 38 8.77 -6.63 16.39
N ASP A 39 7.63 -6.25 15.82
CA ASP A 39 6.53 -5.60 16.50
C ASP A 39 5.28 -6.49 16.42
N GLU A 40 4.59 -6.68 17.55
CA GLU A 40 3.38 -7.49 17.66
C GLU A 40 2.16 -6.86 16.95
N ASN A 41 2.24 -5.55 16.64
CA ASN A 41 1.22 -4.83 15.88
C ASN A 41 1.49 -4.93 14.37
N PHE A 42 0.96 -5.98 13.75
CA PHE A 42 1.11 -6.27 12.33
C PHE A 42 0.41 -5.26 11.39
N ASP A 43 -0.59 -4.53 11.87
CA ASP A 43 -1.37 -3.57 11.08
C ASP A 43 -1.15 -2.13 11.58
N THR A 44 0.06 -1.62 11.38
CA THR A 44 0.39 -0.18 11.58
C THR A 44 0.11 0.65 10.33
N THR A 45 -0.55 0.06 9.34
CA THR A 45 -0.84 0.68 8.05
C THR A 45 -1.95 1.73 8.20
N VAL A 46 -1.59 3.02 8.10
CA VAL A 46 -2.60 4.08 8.03
C VAL A 46 -3.36 3.94 6.72
N LYS A 47 -4.69 3.77 6.81
CA LYS A 47 -5.56 3.67 5.64
C LYS A 47 -5.58 5.01 4.89
N VAL A 48 -4.92 5.05 3.74
CA VAL A 48 -4.87 6.21 2.85
C VAL A 48 -5.71 5.99 1.60
N ASN A 49 -6.02 7.08 0.89
CA ASN A 49 -6.70 6.97 -0.39
C ASN A 49 -5.76 6.33 -1.42
N ALA A 50 -6.29 5.39 -2.20
CA ALA A 50 -5.64 4.87 -3.39
C ALA A 50 -5.95 5.77 -4.59
N VAL A 51 -4.98 5.89 -5.49
CA VAL A 51 -5.15 6.58 -6.77
C VAL A 51 -5.47 5.53 -7.83
N VAL A 52 -6.64 5.64 -8.44
CA VAL A 52 -7.13 4.75 -9.49
C VAL A 52 -7.13 5.50 -10.81
N GLN A 53 -6.57 4.89 -11.85
CA GLN A 53 -6.61 5.39 -13.22
C GLN A 53 -7.74 4.74 -14.01
N TYR A 54 -8.24 5.43 -15.04
CA TYR A 54 -9.35 4.96 -15.88
C TYR A 54 -9.11 3.60 -16.57
N ASN A 55 -7.84 3.23 -16.77
CA ASN A 55 -7.41 1.95 -17.32
C ASN A 55 -7.41 0.80 -16.30
N GLY A 56 -7.82 1.07 -15.05
CA GLY A 56 -7.88 0.10 -13.96
C GLY A 56 -6.59 -0.01 -13.15
N ASP A 57 -5.56 0.80 -13.44
CA ASP A 57 -4.33 0.80 -12.64
C ASP A 57 -4.59 1.47 -11.28
N VAL A 58 -4.28 0.72 -10.21
CA VAL A 58 -4.41 1.18 -8.84
C VAL A 58 -3.04 1.36 -8.22
N LEU A 59 -2.77 2.59 -7.82
CA LEU A 59 -1.61 2.98 -7.03
C LEU A 59 -2.03 3.22 -5.58
N TYR A 60 -1.64 2.29 -4.72
CA TYR A 60 -1.78 2.40 -3.28
C TYR A 60 -0.39 2.45 -2.65
N VAL A 61 -0.10 3.55 -1.96
CA VAL A 61 1.17 3.78 -1.26
C VAL A 61 0.85 4.15 0.18
N PRO A 62 0.65 3.15 1.05
CA PRO A 62 0.45 3.43 2.45
C PRO A 62 1.74 3.95 3.09
N PRO A 63 1.67 4.92 4.01
CA PRO A 63 2.80 5.24 4.87
C PRO A 63 2.96 4.10 5.88
N ILE A 64 4.11 3.42 5.85
CA ILE A 64 4.42 2.34 6.79
C ILE A 64 5.70 2.66 7.55
N LEU A 65 5.63 2.59 8.88
CA LEU A 65 6.78 2.67 9.77
C LEU A 65 7.17 1.25 10.18
N TYR A 66 8.26 0.72 9.63
CA TYR A 66 8.74 -0.62 9.97
C TYR A 66 9.87 -0.60 10.99
N LYS A 67 9.75 -1.40 12.05
CA LYS A 67 10.82 -1.70 13.00
C LYS A 67 11.28 -3.14 12.77
N THR A 68 12.53 -3.32 12.36
CA THR A 68 13.10 -4.65 12.06
C THR A 68 13.99 -5.13 13.20
N ILE A 69 13.93 -6.41 13.55
CA ILE A 69 14.92 -7.03 14.45
C ILE A 69 16.13 -7.34 13.60
N ARG A 70 17.25 -6.65 13.88
CA ARG A 70 18.55 -7.06 13.37
C ARG A 70 19.31 -7.78 14.47
N THR A 71 19.87 -8.95 14.18
CA THR A 71 20.83 -9.60 15.07
C THR A 71 22.09 -8.75 15.13
N PHE A 72 22.33 -8.13 16.29
CA PHE A 72 23.57 -7.43 16.57
C PHE A 72 24.58 -8.44 17.12
N ASN A 73 25.73 -8.60 16.44
CA ASN A 73 26.79 -9.48 16.92
C ASN A 73 27.58 -8.77 18.03
N ILE A 74 27.37 -9.21 19.28
CA ILE A 74 27.98 -8.64 20.49
C ILE A 74 29.49 -8.99 20.58
N ALA A 75 29.97 -9.96 19.79
CA ALA A 75 31.36 -10.41 19.84
C ALA A 75 32.37 -9.40 19.25
N ALA A 76 31.90 -8.35 18.57
CA ALA A 76 32.72 -7.30 17.97
C ALA A 76 32.49 -5.92 18.62
N PHE A 77 32.08 -5.90 19.89
CA PHE A 77 31.78 -4.67 20.61
C PHE A 77 32.42 -4.68 22.01
N PRO A 78 33.27 -3.69 22.40
CA PRO A 78 33.81 -2.56 21.65
C PRO A 78 35.27 -2.77 21.16
N PHE A 79 35.63 -3.95 20.66
CA PHE A 79 36.94 -4.20 20.02
C PHE A 79 36.77 -5.01 18.73
#